data_AF-A0A524GM65-F1
#
_entry.id   AF-A0A524GM65-F1
#
_cell.length_a   1.000
_cell.length_b   1.000
_cell.length_c   1.000
_cell.angle_alpha   90.00
_cell.angle_beta   90.00
_cell.angle_gamma   90.00
#
_symmetry.space_group_name_H-M   'P 1'
#
loop_
_entity.id
_entity.type
_entity.pdbx_description
1 polymer ?
#
loop_
_entity_poly.entity_id
_entity_poly.type
_entity_poly.pdbx_seq_one_letter_code
_entity_poly.pdbx_strand_id
1 'polypeptide(L)' 'METAQLRARFAALFGRAAAAAVRAPGRVNLIGEHTDYNDGFVLP' A
#
# COMPACT_ATOMS: atom_id res chain seq x y z
N MET A 1 8.68 8.01 0.20
CA MET A 1 9.52 8.12 -1.00
C MET A 1 8.63 8.51 -2.16
N GLU A 2 8.98 9.55 -2.90
CA GLU A 2 8.17 10.02 -4.02
C GLU A 2 8.19 8.98 -5.17
N THR A 3 7.09 8.86 -5.92
CA THR A 3 6.96 7.88 -7.02
C THR A 3 8.09 8.04 -8.07
N ALA A 4 8.56 9.27 -8.30
CA ALA A 4 9.67 9.56 -9.20
C ALA A 4 10.98 8.89 -8.74
N GLN A 5 11.30 9.00 -7.44
CA GLN A 5 12.50 8.38 -6.86
C GLN A 5 12.43 6.84 -6.94
N LEU A 6 11.25 6.25 -6.74
CA LEU A 6 11.06 4.79 -6.86
C LEU A 6 11.30 4.31 -8.29
N ARG A 7 10.76 5.02 -9.29
CA ARG A 7 10.95 4.70 -10.71
C ARG A 7 12.40 4.82 -11.14
N ALA A 8 13.10 5.88 -10.71
CA ALA A 8 14.52 6.06 -11.00
C ALA A 8 15.38 4.92 -10.41
N ARG A 9 15.12 4.56 -9.15
CA ARG A 9 15.79 3.41 -8.49
C ARG A 9 15.51 2.10 -9.19
N PHE A 10 14.25 1.85 -9.60
CA PHE A 10 13.89 0.65 -10.35
C PHE A 10 14.66 0.58 -11.68
N ALA A 11 14.72 1.67 -12.44
CA ALA A 11 15.45 1.71 -13.69
C ALA A 11 16.96 1.44 -13.51
N ALA A 12 17.57 2.00 -12.46
CA ALA A 12 18.97 1.76 -12.14
C ALA A 12 19.27 0.30 -11.77
N LEU A 13 18.35 -0.39 -11.09
CA LEU A 13 18.54 -1.77 -10.65
C LEU A 13 18.24 -2.81 -11.73
N PHE A 14 17.26 -2.55 -12.59
CA PHE A 14 16.73 -3.54 -13.54
C PHE A 14 16.99 -3.19 -15.02
N GLY A 15 17.64 -2.06 -15.31
CA GLY A 15 18.02 -1.65 -16.68
C GLY A 15 16.84 -1.32 -17.59
N ARG A 16 15.63 -1.14 -17.03
CA ARG A 16 14.41 -0.83 -17.79
C ARG A 16 13.41 -0.02 -16.96
N ALA A 17 12.48 0.65 -17.64
CA ALA A 17 11.38 1.31 -16.97
C ALA A 17 10.41 0.31 -16.30
N ALA A 18 9.86 0.70 -15.15
CA ALA A 18 8.75 -0.02 -14.53
C ALA A 18 7.47 0.16 -15.37
N ALA A 19 6.73 -0.92 -15.58
CA ALA A 19 5.47 -0.87 -16.32
C ALA A 19 4.39 -0.08 -15.55
N ALA A 20 4.37 -0.19 -14.23
CA ALA A 20 3.46 0.55 -13.35
C ALA A 20 4.11 0.78 -11.98
N ALA A 21 3.56 1.75 -11.25
CA ALA A 21 3.79 1.91 -9.82
C ALA A 21 2.42 1.82 -9.14
N VAL A 22 2.28 0.91 -8.18
CA VAL A 22 1.01 0.65 -7.47
C VAL A 22 1.23 0.94 -5.99
N ARG A 23 0.21 1.52 -5.33
CA ARG A 23 0.26 1.86 -3.90
C ARG A 23 -1.05 1.46 -3.24
N ALA A 24 -0.95 0.74 -2.13
CA ALA A 24 -2.04 0.48 -1.21
C ALA A 24 -1.66 1.09 0.16
N PRO A 25 -2.35 2.13 0.64
CA PRO A 25 -2.09 2.65 1.99
C PRO A 25 -2.50 1.61 3.03
N GLY A 26 -1.79 1.59 4.16
CA GLY A 26 -2.32 0.95 5.35
C GLY A 26 -3.55 1.70 5.87
N ARG A 27 -4.29 1.06 6.76
CA ARG A 27 -5.42 1.64 7.51
C ARG A 27 -5.19 1.41 9.00
N VAL A 28 -5.68 2.32 9.83
CA VAL A 28 -5.82 2.07 11.27
C VAL A 28 -7.22 1.54 11.53
N ASN A 29 -7.58 1.25 12.77
CA ASN A 29 -8.96 1.03 13.14
C ASN A 29 -9.29 1.91 14.34
N LEU A 30 -10.39 2.65 14.27
CA LEU A 30 -10.87 3.51 15.34
C LEU A 30 -11.66 2.70 16.38
N ILE A 31 -12.50 1.76 15.94
CA ILE A 31 -13.30 0.89 16.82
C ILE A 31 -13.73 -0.40 16.10
N GLY A 32 -13.99 -1.46 16.89
CA GLY A 32 -14.44 -2.77 16.38
C GLY A 32 -13.34 -3.83 16.28
N GLU A 33 -12.29 -3.74 17.11
CA GLU A 33 -11.23 -4.77 17.16
C GLU A 33 -11.82 -6.16 17.42
N HIS A 34 -11.30 -7.16 16.70
CA HIS A 34 -11.69 -8.57 16.86
C HIS A 34 -13.17 -8.90 16.53
N THR A 35 -13.89 -8.01 15.85
CA THR A 35 -15.29 -8.24 15.45
C THR A 35 -15.45 -8.61 13.98
N ASP A 36 -14.49 -8.25 13.14
CA ASP A 36 -14.52 -8.39 11.69
C ASP A 36 -14.61 -9.85 11.23
N TYR A 37 -13.90 -10.76 11.89
CA TYR A 37 -13.97 -12.20 11.61
C TYR A 37 -15.23 -12.88 12.16
N ASN A 38 -16.14 -12.14 12.80
CA ASN A 38 -17.43 -12.61 13.32
C ASN A 38 -18.62 -11.88 12.64
N ASP A 39 -18.45 -11.37 11.42
CA ASP A 39 -19.45 -10.57 10.69
C ASP A 39 -19.90 -9.28 11.42
N GLY A 40 -19.06 -8.76 12.32
CA GLY A 40 -19.29 -7.51 13.03
C GLY A 40 -18.93 -6.26 12.22
N PHE A 41 -19.55 -5.12 12.57
CA PHE A 41 -19.20 -3.82 11.98
C PHE A 41 -17.89 -3.26 12.57
N VAL A 42 -17.10 -2.58 11.73
CA VAL A 42 -15.85 -1.90 12.11
C VAL A 42 -15.85 -0.45 11.60
N LEU A 43 -15.06 0.41 12.25
CA LEU A 43 -14.78 1.76 11.78
C LEU A 43 -13.25 1.91 11.59
N PRO A 44 -12.72 1.60 10.40
CA PRO A 44 -11.29 1.71 10.10
C PRO A 44 -10.80 3.16 10.09
#